data_AF-A0A9N9GFA4-F1
#
_entry.id   AF-A0A9N9GFA4-F1
#
_cell.length_a   1.000
_cell.length_b   1.000
_cell.length_c   1.000
_cell.angle_alpha   90.00
_cell.angle_beta   90.00
_cell.angle_gamma   90.00
#
_symmetry.space_group_name_H-M   'P 1'
#
loop_
_entity.id
_entity.type
_entity.pdbx_description
1 polymer ?
#
loop_
_entity_poly.entity_id
_entity_poly.type
_entity_poly.pdbx_seq_one_letter_code
_entity_poly.pdbx_strand_id
1 'polypeptide(L)'
;MSNNLALISSAISAISGLKVITSDNLTDKIPKDDTLDPDNFCQFLVSGPVNTAIPDTQQFDIKSFHQSYLVGGLVGAAPLATKKKPISDVKSFQLSITTLTNGIITVRVRRTTKVRELKKSIHIKESILPDQQQLTFDGKQLEDEKALGDYDIQEKSILHLTFKGKFYPQYALISHEFLDPRYNYDFTNANDDGRKFMRGQYEYKRPLGWNRIALKVLDKYENNHWLGVGSSRRTHSTSACVNEWPVSYHGTEKHNFNSISDQGYLLSKGKRFAFGYGIYSTPDIKIAARYAKEFTHEEEKYKMVFQNRVNPENLIRISAVKTRFGGEFWISPSGEDIRPYGICIKKV
;
A
#
# COMPACT_ATOMS: atom_id res chain seq x y z
N MET A 1 16.25 5.22 -18.46
CA MET A 1 14.94 5.21 -17.75
C MET A 1 14.34 3.82 -17.65
N SER A 2 14.53 2.93 -18.65
CA SER A 2 14.02 1.55 -18.66
C SER A 2 14.42 0.70 -17.43
N ASN A 3 15.66 0.82 -16.94
CA ASN A 3 16.13 0.00 -15.81
C ASN A 3 15.32 0.25 -14.51
N ASN A 4 14.96 1.50 -14.20
CA ASN A 4 14.16 1.80 -13.00
C ASN A 4 12.77 1.15 -13.03
N LEU A 5 12.11 1.11 -14.20
CA LEU A 5 10.76 0.55 -14.32
C LEU A 5 10.79 -0.98 -14.14
N ALA A 6 11.77 -1.66 -14.71
CA ALA A 6 11.98 -3.10 -14.52
C ALA A 6 12.31 -3.45 -13.07
N LEU A 7 13.21 -2.69 -12.43
CA LEU A 7 13.57 -2.86 -11.02
C LEU A 7 12.37 -2.66 -10.09
N ILE A 8 11.56 -1.61 -10.32
CA ILE A 8 10.31 -1.37 -9.58
C ILE A 8 9.32 -2.52 -9.81
N SER A 9 9.19 -3.01 -11.04
CA SER A 9 8.32 -4.14 -11.37
C SER A 9 8.69 -5.39 -10.58
N SER A 10 9.99 -5.72 -10.50
CA SER A 10 10.50 -6.82 -9.68
C SER A 10 10.23 -6.61 -8.19
N ALA A 11 10.44 -5.38 -7.69
CA ALA A 11 10.18 -5.03 -6.30
C ALA A 11 8.70 -5.22 -5.94
N ILE A 12 7.79 -4.61 -6.71
CA ILE A 12 6.35 -4.71 -6.47
C ILE A 12 5.89 -6.17 -6.60
N SER A 13 6.40 -6.92 -7.58
CA SER A 13 6.07 -8.34 -7.73
C SER A 13 6.46 -9.13 -6.48
N ALA A 14 7.68 -8.93 -5.97
CA ALA A 14 8.16 -9.59 -4.77
C ALA A 14 7.36 -9.20 -3.52
N ILE A 15 6.98 -7.93 -3.39
CA ILE A 15 6.23 -7.38 -2.24
C ILE A 15 4.76 -7.82 -2.26
N SER A 16 4.15 -7.90 -3.44
CA SER A 16 2.72 -8.17 -3.64
C SER A 16 2.37 -9.63 -3.89
N GLY A 17 3.31 -10.42 -4.41
CA GLY A 17 3.03 -11.73 -4.98
C GLY A 17 2.34 -11.66 -6.36
N LEU A 18 2.05 -10.46 -6.90
CA LEU A 18 1.50 -10.27 -8.24
C LEU A 18 2.60 -10.42 -9.29
N LYS A 19 2.22 -10.82 -10.51
CA LYS A 19 3.11 -10.73 -11.67
C LYS A 19 2.98 -9.33 -12.26
N VAL A 20 3.94 -8.45 -11.96
CA VAL A 20 3.94 -7.08 -12.49
C VAL A 20 4.72 -7.06 -13.80
N ILE A 21 4.12 -6.48 -14.85
CA ILE A 21 4.73 -6.26 -16.16
C ILE A 21 4.90 -4.77 -16.42
N THR A 22 5.90 -4.43 -17.22
CA THR A 22 6.21 -3.05 -17.60
C THR A 22 5.65 -2.74 -18.98
N SER A 23 5.29 -1.48 -19.24
CA SER A 23 4.96 -1.01 -20.60
C SER A 23 6.03 -1.37 -21.62
N ASP A 24 7.30 -1.42 -21.21
CA ASP A 24 8.45 -1.71 -22.08
C ASP A 24 8.52 -3.18 -22.54
N ASN A 25 7.84 -4.10 -21.84
CA ASN A 25 7.90 -5.56 -22.10
C ASN A 25 6.50 -6.14 -22.32
N LEU A 26 5.56 -5.30 -22.76
CA LEU A 26 4.16 -5.65 -22.92
C LEU A 26 4.02 -6.79 -23.93
N THR A 27 4.64 -6.68 -25.10
CA THR A 27 4.60 -7.64 -26.21
C THR A 27 5.26 -8.99 -25.91
N ASP A 28 6.33 -8.98 -25.11
CA ASP A 28 7.22 -10.15 -24.98
C ASP A 28 6.78 -11.12 -23.86
N LYS A 29 5.88 -10.68 -22.97
CA LYS A 29 5.51 -11.42 -21.75
C LYS A 29 4.03 -11.80 -21.64
N ILE A 30 3.21 -11.41 -22.62
CA ILE A 30 1.86 -11.95 -22.78
C ILE A 30 2.00 -13.42 -23.21
N PRO A 31 1.25 -14.37 -22.63
CA PRO A 31 1.23 -15.73 -23.16
C PRO A 31 0.92 -15.67 -24.65
N LYS A 32 1.77 -16.30 -25.49
CA LYS A 32 1.41 -16.65 -26.87
C LYS A 32 0.34 -17.74 -26.79
N ASP A 33 -0.84 -17.35 -26.36
CA ASP A 33 -2.05 -18.12 -26.53
C ASP A 33 -2.50 -17.84 -27.96
N ASP A 34 -2.59 -18.87 -28.81
CA ASP A 34 -2.97 -18.75 -30.22
C ASP A 34 -4.38 -18.13 -30.42
N THR A 35 -5.10 -17.87 -29.33
CA THR A 35 -6.40 -17.18 -29.28
C THR A 35 -6.33 -15.66 -29.02
N LEU A 36 -5.16 -15.11 -28.70
CA LEU A 36 -4.97 -13.68 -28.41
C LEU A 36 -3.94 -13.07 -29.37
N ASP A 37 -4.44 -12.26 -30.31
CA ASP A 37 -3.62 -11.50 -31.27
C ASP A 37 -2.77 -10.42 -30.54
N PRO A 38 -1.43 -10.50 -30.57
CA PRO A 38 -0.52 -9.58 -29.88
C PRO A 38 -0.64 -8.11 -30.33
N ASP A 39 -0.95 -7.88 -31.61
CA ASP A 39 -1.05 -6.53 -32.18
C ASP A 39 -2.36 -5.86 -31.72
N ASN A 40 -3.46 -6.63 -31.68
CA ASN A 40 -4.73 -6.18 -31.09
C ASN A 40 -4.63 -5.97 -29.58
N PHE A 41 -3.91 -6.82 -28.84
CA PHE A 41 -3.72 -6.68 -27.39
C PHE A 41 -2.94 -5.40 -27.03
N CYS A 42 -1.92 -5.03 -27.82
CA CYS A 42 -1.16 -3.79 -27.61
C CYS A 42 -1.94 -2.53 -27.98
N GLN A 43 -2.75 -2.57 -29.06
CA GLN A 43 -3.59 -1.45 -29.47
C GLN A 43 -4.77 -1.22 -28.50
N PHE A 44 -5.27 -2.30 -27.90
CA PHE A 44 -6.37 -2.34 -26.91
C PHE A 44 -5.98 -1.79 -25.53
N LEU A 45 -4.71 -1.94 -25.11
CA LEU A 45 -4.21 -1.39 -23.84
C LEU A 45 -3.95 0.13 -23.88
N VAL A 46 -3.84 0.72 -25.06
CA VAL A 46 -3.49 2.13 -25.29
C VAL A 46 -4.71 2.99 -25.68
N SER A 47 -5.77 2.38 -26.20
CA SER A 47 -6.97 3.09 -26.68
C SER A 47 -8.27 2.43 -26.19
N GLY A 48 -8.91 3.00 -25.16
CA GLY A 48 -10.29 2.62 -24.82
C GLY A 48 -11.31 3.41 -25.66
N PRO A 49 -12.59 3.00 -25.78
CA PRO A 49 -13.20 1.67 -25.63
C PRO A 49 -13.82 1.16 -26.95
N VAL A 50 -13.85 -0.15 -27.20
CA VAL A 50 -14.84 -0.78 -28.10
C VAL A 50 -15.31 -2.10 -27.47
N ASN A 51 -16.63 -2.27 -27.44
CA ASN A 51 -17.37 -3.39 -26.89
C ASN A 51 -16.85 -4.77 -27.33
N THR A 52 -16.03 -5.43 -26.50
CA THR A 52 -15.90 -6.89 -26.40
C THR A 52 -15.26 -7.24 -25.06
N ALA A 53 -15.77 -8.26 -24.37
CA ALA A 53 -15.40 -8.62 -22.99
C ALA A 53 -13.89 -8.88 -22.81
N ILE A 54 -13.32 -8.26 -21.79
CA ILE A 54 -11.89 -8.16 -21.42
C ILE A 54 -11.44 -9.40 -20.61
N PRO A 55 -10.19 -9.90 -20.72
CA PRO A 55 -9.52 -10.58 -19.60
C PRO A 55 -8.91 -9.52 -18.67
N ASP A 56 -9.48 -9.38 -17.47
CA ASP A 56 -9.25 -8.28 -16.51
C ASP A 56 -7.78 -7.88 -16.31
N THR A 57 -7.37 -6.76 -16.94
CA THR A 57 -6.10 -6.07 -16.70
C THR A 57 -6.37 -4.74 -16.00
N GLN A 58 -5.95 -4.61 -14.74
CA GLN A 58 -6.12 -3.38 -13.96
C GLN A 58 -4.82 -2.56 -13.98
N GLN A 59 -4.94 -1.27 -14.34
CA GLN A 59 -3.83 -0.32 -14.20
C GLN A 59 -3.39 -0.26 -12.73
N PHE A 60 -2.08 -0.44 -12.47
CA PHE A 60 -1.57 -0.55 -11.10
C PHE A 60 -1.68 0.79 -10.35
N ASP A 61 -2.63 0.90 -9.41
CA ASP A 61 -2.72 2.09 -8.57
C ASP A 61 -1.78 2.02 -7.37
N ILE A 62 -0.70 2.80 -7.44
CA ILE A 62 0.29 2.90 -6.36
C ILE A 62 -0.28 3.47 -5.06
N LYS A 63 -1.34 4.29 -5.11
CA LYS A 63 -2.00 4.81 -3.90
C LYS A 63 -2.69 3.67 -3.18
N SER A 64 -3.54 2.92 -3.89
CA SER A 64 -4.21 1.72 -3.36
C SER A 64 -3.20 0.65 -2.93
N PHE A 65 -2.14 0.44 -3.71
CA PHE A 65 -1.05 -0.46 -3.34
C PHE A 65 -0.42 -0.02 -2.03
N HIS A 66 0.11 1.20 -1.94
CA HIS A 66 0.70 1.74 -0.72
C HIS A 66 -0.25 1.59 0.48
N GLN A 67 -1.51 2.02 0.33
CA GLN A 67 -2.56 1.89 1.36
C GLN A 67 -2.76 0.45 1.84
N SER A 68 -2.63 -0.56 0.97
CA SER A 68 -2.74 -1.96 1.36
C SER A 68 -1.59 -2.48 2.26
N TYR A 69 -0.47 -1.75 2.32
CA TYR A 69 0.69 -2.05 3.18
C TYR A 69 0.72 -1.19 4.44
N LEU A 70 -0.16 -0.20 4.56
CA LEU A 70 -0.29 0.62 5.76
C LEU A 70 -1.12 -0.18 6.78
N VAL A 71 -0.46 -1.11 7.48
CA VAL A 71 -1.11 -1.90 8.53
C VAL A 71 -1.43 -0.99 9.72
N GLY A 72 -2.62 -0.41 9.68
CA GLY A 72 -3.31 0.30 10.73
C GLY A 72 -4.79 0.24 10.38
N GLY A 73 -5.58 -0.51 11.15
CA GLY A 73 -7.00 -0.74 10.83
C GLY A 73 -7.81 0.54 10.65
N LEU A 74 -8.93 0.43 9.93
CA LEU A 74 -9.91 1.50 9.70
C LEU A 74 -10.22 2.30 10.98
N VAL A 75 -10.06 3.61 10.85
CA VAL A 75 -10.58 4.65 11.75
C VAL A 75 -12.08 4.44 11.92
N GLY A 76 -12.53 4.21 13.15
CA GLY A 76 -13.87 4.63 13.54
C GLY A 76 -13.85 6.14 13.62
N ALA A 77 -14.61 6.82 12.77
CA ALA A 77 -14.79 8.28 12.85
C ALA A 77 -15.20 8.65 14.28
N ALA A 78 -14.42 9.53 14.93
CA ALA A 78 -14.91 10.25 16.09
C ALA A 78 -15.97 11.26 15.58
N PRO A 79 -17.15 11.37 16.22
CA PRO A 79 -18.19 12.25 15.73
C PRO A 79 -17.83 13.71 16.02
N LEU A 80 -17.98 14.55 15.00
CA LEU A 80 -18.38 15.94 15.22
C LEU A 80 -19.59 15.94 16.16
N ALA A 81 -19.46 16.69 17.25
CA ALA A 81 -20.46 16.81 18.29
C ALA A 81 -21.79 17.28 17.72
N THR A 82 -22.69 16.34 17.46
CA THR A 82 -24.14 16.59 17.46
C THR A 82 -24.78 15.47 18.28
N LYS A 83 -25.50 15.88 19.33
CA LYS A 83 -26.21 14.99 20.24
C LYS A 83 -27.23 14.16 19.46
N LYS A 84 -26.87 12.94 19.05
CA LYS A 84 -27.81 11.88 18.69
C LYS A 84 -27.50 10.66 19.55
N LYS A 85 -28.56 10.05 20.10
CA LYS A 85 -28.53 8.86 20.97
C LYS A 85 -27.53 7.81 20.46
N PRO A 86 -26.79 7.13 21.35
CA PRO A 86 -25.81 6.13 20.95
C PRO A 86 -26.54 4.95 20.30
N ILE A 87 -26.33 4.78 18.99
CA ILE A 87 -26.61 3.52 18.31
C ILE A 87 -25.54 2.56 18.81
N SER A 88 -25.97 1.50 19.48
CA SER A 88 -25.19 0.41 20.09
C SER A 88 -23.84 0.13 19.43
N ASP A 89 -22.79 0.03 20.26
CA ASP A 89 -21.47 -0.52 19.93
C ASP A 89 -21.55 -1.82 19.11
N VAL A 90 -21.40 -1.74 17.79
CA VAL A 90 -21.25 -2.95 16.96
C VAL A 90 -19.80 -3.40 17.02
N LYS A 91 -19.51 -4.30 17.96
CA LYS A 91 -18.21 -4.95 18.15
C LYS A 91 -17.73 -5.62 16.86
N SER A 92 -16.52 -5.29 16.38
CA SER A 92 -15.85 -5.98 15.26
C SER A 92 -15.23 -7.30 15.72
N PHE A 93 -15.17 -8.31 14.86
CA PHE A 93 -14.58 -9.62 15.13
C PHE A 93 -13.67 -10.10 13.97
N GLN A 94 -12.89 -11.16 14.20
CA GLN A 94 -12.11 -11.82 13.15
C GLN A 94 -12.92 -12.96 12.53
N LEU A 95 -12.90 -13.06 11.20
CA LEU A 95 -13.56 -14.11 10.44
C LEU A 95 -12.50 -14.96 9.72
N SER A 96 -12.60 -16.28 9.88
CA SER A 96 -11.73 -17.24 9.20
C SER A 96 -12.40 -17.74 7.92
N ILE A 97 -11.66 -17.70 6.83
CA ILE A 97 -12.13 -18.08 5.50
C ILE A 97 -11.17 -19.13 4.96
N THR A 98 -11.66 -20.34 4.80
CA THR A 98 -10.92 -21.46 4.21
C THR A 98 -10.96 -21.39 2.68
N THR A 99 -9.79 -21.55 2.05
CA THR A 99 -9.66 -21.67 0.60
C THR A 99 -9.74 -23.12 0.16
N LEU A 100 -9.95 -23.35 -1.15
CA LEU A 100 -9.94 -24.68 -1.76
C LEU A 100 -8.61 -25.45 -1.59
N THR A 101 -7.51 -24.75 -1.29
CA THR A 101 -6.18 -25.34 -1.03
C THR A 101 -5.91 -25.58 0.46
N ASN A 102 -6.96 -25.54 1.31
CA ASN A 102 -6.87 -25.62 2.77
C ASN A 102 -6.06 -24.50 3.45
N GLY A 103 -5.84 -23.38 2.75
CA GLY A 103 -5.32 -22.16 3.37
C GLY A 103 -6.40 -21.44 4.19
N ILE A 104 -5.99 -20.71 5.23
CA ILE A 104 -6.92 -19.92 6.06
C ILE A 104 -6.58 -18.43 5.93
N ILE A 105 -7.55 -17.67 5.43
CA ILE A 105 -7.50 -16.21 5.34
C ILE A 105 -8.24 -15.66 6.56
N THR A 106 -7.63 -14.72 7.28
CA THR A 106 -8.31 -14.03 8.39
C THR A 106 -8.61 -12.58 8.02
N VAL A 107 -9.88 -12.17 8.13
CA VAL A 107 -10.36 -10.82 7.82
C VAL A 107 -11.09 -10.23 9.03
N ARG A 108 -10.88 -8.95 9.33
CA ARG A 108 -11.61 -8.25 10.40
C ARG A 108 -12.89 -7.64 9.85
N VAL A 109 -14.02 -7.99 10.45
CA VAL A 109 -15.35 -7.63 9.96
C VAL A 109 -16.26 -7.18 11.10
N ARG A 110 -17.41 -6.61 10.76
CA ARG A 110 -18.52 -6.35 11.67
C ARG A 110 -19.71 -7.16 11.21
N ARG A 111 -20.72 -7.36 12.08
CA ARG A 111 -22.00 -7.95 11.65
C ARG A 111 -22.66 -7.14 10.53
N THR A 112 -22.43 -5.83 10.49
CA THR A 112 -22.94 -4.92 9.46
C THR A 112 -22.10 -4.90 8.17
N THR A 113 -20.94 -5.57 8.13
CA THR A 113 -20.10 -5.63 6.92
C THR A 113 -20.87 -6.34 5.82
N LYS A 114 -20.97 -5.70 4.65
CA LYS A 114 -21.60 -6.33 3.47
C LYS A 114 -20.67 -7.35 2.84
N VAL A 115 -21.23 -8.37 2.21
CA VAL A 115 -20.45 -9.41 1.51
C VAL A 115 -19.56 -8.81 0.41
N ARG A 116 -20.03 -7.78 -0.32
CA ARG A 116 -19.20 -7.05 -1.29
C ARG A 116 -17.93 -6.42 -0.69
N GLU A 117 -18.00 -5.97 0.56
CA GLU A 117 -16.86 -5.37 1.27
C GLU A 117 -15.89 -6.44 1.79
N LEU A 118 -16.43 -7.58 2.22
CA LEU A 118 -15.64 -8.75 2.56
C LEU A 118 -14.86 -9.26 1.34
N LYS A 119 -15.52 -9.34 0.17
CA LYS A 119 -14.86 -9.74 -1.08
C LYS A 119 -13.73 -8.79 -1.50
N LYS A 120 -13.93 -7.49 -1.37
CA LYS A 120 -12.84 -6.50 -1.57
C LYS A 120 -11.66 -6.74 -0.62
N SER A 121 -11.95 -7.09 0.63
CA SER A 121 -10.91 -7.38 1.64
C SER A 121 -10.12 -8.66 1.30
N ILE A 122 -10.78 -9.67 0.74
CA ILE A 122 -10.15 -10.90 0.24
C ILE A 122 -9.32 -10.59 -1.01
N HIS A 123 -9.82 -9.75 -1.93
CA HIS A 123 -9.08 -9.35 -3.12
C HIS A 123 -7.74 -8.71 -2.76
N ILE A 124 -7.71 -7.83 -1.76
CA ILE A 124 -6.47 -7.20 -1.26
C ILE A 124 -5.48 -8.21 -0.64
N LYS A 125 -5.97 -9.37 -0.17
CA LYS A 125 -5.16 -10.40 0.50
C LYS A 125 -4.68 -11.47 -0.47
N GLU A 126 -5.56 -11.96 -1.31
CA GLU A 126 -5.35 -13.15 -2.16
C GLU A 126 -5.25 -12.80 -3.64
N SER A 127 -5.46 -11.54 -4.02
CA SER A 127 -5.46 -11.09 -5.41
C SER A 127 -6.51 -11.78 -6.28
N ILE A 128 -7.65 -12.15 -5.71
CA ILE A 128 -8.81 -12.74 -6.43
C ILE A 128 -9.85 -11.64 -6.61
N LEU A 129 -10.31 -11.34 -7.83
CA LEU A 129 -11.29 -10.25 -8.03
C LEU A 129 -12.63 -10.55 -7.34
N PRO A 130 -13.35 -9.54 -6.81
CA PRO A 130 -14.59 -9.76 -6.05
C PRO A 130 -15.69 -10.55 -6.78
N ASP A 131 -15.78 -10.42 -8.10
CA ASP A 131 -16.70 -11.13 -8.98
C ASP A 131 -16.30 -12.59 -9.21
N GLN A 132 -15.00 -12.89 -9.18
CA GLN A 132 -14.44 -14.25 -9.25
C GLN A 132 -14.54 -15.00 -7.91
N GLN A 133 -14.79 -14.28 -6.82
CA GLN A 133 -14.95 -14.87 -5.49
C GLN A 133 -16.38 -15.37 -5.26
N GLN A 134 -16.48 -16.62 -4.83
CA GLN A 134 -17.72 -17.18 -4.31
C GLN A 134 -17.51 -17.56 -2.85
N LEU A 135 -18.24 -16.87 -1.97
CA LEU A 135 -18.24 -17.15 -0.54
C LEU A 135 -19.45 -18.01 -0.18
N THR A 136 -19.20 -19.07 0.57
CA THR A 136 -20.23 -20.01 1.04
C THR A 136 -20.16 -20.15 2.55
N PHE A 137 -21.32 -20.13 3.21
CA PHE A 137 -21.48 -20.40 4.64
C PHE A 137 -22.70 -21.30 4.85
N ASP A 138 -22.57 -22.36 5.65
CA ASP A 138 -23.63 -23.37 5.89
C ASP A 138 -24.32 -23.86 4.61
N GLY A 139 -23.52 -24.12 3.57
CA GLY A 139 -24.00 -24.59 2.26
C GLY A 139 -24.72 -23.52 1.42
N LYS A 140 -24.82 -22.27 1.88
CA LYS A 140 -25.45 -21.16 1.16
C LYS A 140 -24.41 -20.21 0.60
N GLN A 141 -24.55 -19.88 -0.69
CA GLN A 141 -23.77 -18.81 -1.30
C GLN A 141 -24.21 -17.46 -0.75
N LEU A 142 -23.24 -16.63 -0.39
CA LEU A 142 -23.49 -15.29 0.13
C LEU A 142 -23.75 -14.29 -1.00
N GLU A 143 -24.69 -13.37 -0.78
CA GLU A 143 -25.11 -12.32 -1.71
C GLU A 143 -24.45 -10.98 -1.37
N ASP A 144 -23.94 -10.28 -2.37
CA ASP A 144 -23.09 -9.09 -2.23
C ASP A 144 -23.68 -7.95 -1.39
N GLU A 145 -24.99 -7.76 -1.47
CA GLU A 145 -25.68 -6.66 -0.77
C GLU A 145 -26.15 -6.99 0.64
N LYS A 146 -26.11 -8.27 1.05
CA LYS A 146 -26.44 -8.70 2.41
C LYS A 146 -25.27 -8.49 3.36
N ALA A 147 -25.58 -8.19 4.61
CA ALA A 147 -24.61 -8.08 5.69
C ALA A 147 -24.28 -9.47 6.27
N LEU A 148 -23.10 -9.63 6.87
CA LEU A 148 -22.71 -10.88 7.52
C LEU A 148 -23.68 -11.30 8.64
N GLY A 149 -24.26 -10.31 9.33
CA GLY A 149 -25.28 -10.52 10.36
C GLY A 149 -26.57 -11.11 9.82
N ASP A 150 -26.91 -10.89 8.55
CA ASP A 150 -28.13 -11.47 7.92
C ASP A 150 -28.01 -12.99 7.73
N TYR A 151 -26.78 -13.51 7.81
CA TYR A 151 -26.46 -14.94 7.74
C TYR A 151 -26.05 -15.52 9.10
N ASP A 152 -26.22 -14.76 10.19
CA ASP A 152 -25.78 -15.14 11.54
C ASP A 152 -24.27 -15.50 11.64
N ILE A 153 -23.43 -14.90 10.79
CA ILE A 153 -21.98 -15.12 10.79
C ILE A 153 -21.34 -14.42 12.01
N GLN A 154 -20.48 -15.13 12.74
CA GLN A 154 -19.84 -14.71 14.00
C GLN A 154 -18.33 -14.99 14.00
N GLU A 155 -17.64 -14.64 15.10
CA GLU A 155 -16.18 -14.73 15.27
C GLU A 155 -15.58 -16.13 15.07
N LYS A 156 -16.39 -17.17 15.19
CA LYS A 156 -15.95 -18.57 15.01
C LYS A 156 -16.55 -19.24 13.78
N SER A 157 -17.32 -18.50 12.98
CA SER A 157 -17.85 -19.01 11.72
C SER A 157 -16.70 -19.23 10.74
N ILE A 158 -16.80 -20.32 9.98
CA ILE A 158 -15.85 -20.64 8.91
C ILE A 158 -16.57 -20.46 7.58
N LEU A 159 -16.06 -19.58 6.74
CA LEU A 159 -16.53 -19.43 5.36
C LEU A 159 -15.64 -20.24 4.43
N HIS A 160 -16.24 -20.75 3.36
CA HIS A 160 -15.50 -21.37 2.27
C HIS A 160 -15.43 -20.41 1.09
N LEU A 161 -14.21 -20.10 0.66
CA LEU A 161 -13.92 -19.35 -0.56
C LEU A 161 -13.65 -20.32 -1.70
N THR A 162 -14.51 -20.27 -2.71
CA THR A 162 -14.30 -20.94 -3.99
C THR A 162 -14.04 -19.91 -5.08
N PHE A 163 -13.21 -20.30 -6.06
CA PHE A 163 -12.88 -19.46 -7.21
C PHE A 163 -13.68 -19.92 -8.42
N LYS A 164 -14.34 -18.99 -9.10
CA LYS A 164 -15.03 -19.23 -10.37
C LYS A 164 -14.25 -18.57 -11.50
N GLY A 165 -13.70 -19.37 -12.40
CA GLY A 165 -13.02 -18.88 -13.60
C GLY A 165 -11.74 -19.66 -13.93
N LYS A 166 -11.10 -19.29 -15.05
CA LYS A 166 -9.71 -19.68 -15.32
C LYS A 166 -8.80 -18.78 -14.48
N PHE A 167 -7.77 -19.36 -13.86
CA PHE A 167 -6.74 -18.57 -13.18
C PHE A 167 -5.93 -17.82 -14.25
N TYR A 168 -6.40 -16.63 -14.63
CA TYR A 168 -5.56 -15.69 -15.36
C TYR A 168 -4.62 -15.09 -14.32
N PRO A 169 -3.28 -15.27 -14.45
CA PRO A 169 -2.36 -14.54 -13.60
C PRO A 169 -2.66 -13.06 -13.80
N GLN A 170 -3.18 -12.38 -12.77
CA GLN A 170 -3.47 -10.96 -12.85
C GLN A 170 -2.15 -10.24 -13.07
N TYR A 171 -2.00 -9.71 -14.27
CA TYR A 171 -0.89 -8.85 -14.63
C TYR A 171 -1.21 -7.45 -14.14
N ALA A 172 -0.39 -6.94 -13.23
CA ALA A 172 -0.39 -5.52 -12.92
C ALA A 172 0.53 -4.81 -13.92
N LEU A 173 0.00 -3.83 -14.65
CA LEU A 173 0.80 -3.04 -15.57
C LEU A 173 1.35 -1.80 -14.86
N ILE A 174 2.67 -1.63 -14.88
CA ILE A 174 3.33 -0.37 -14.52
C ILE A 174 3.93 0.28 -15.77
N SER A 175 3.63 1.55 -15.97
CA SER A 175 4.13 2.37 -17.09
C SER A 175 4.99 3.53 -16.60
N HIS A 176 5.68 4.20 -17.53
CA HIS A 176 6.44 5.41 -17.21
C HIS A 176 5.55 6.57 -16.73
N GLU A 177 4.24 6.55 -17.00
CA GLU A 177 3.30 7.60 -16.57
C GLU A 177 3.12 7.68 -15.06
N PHE A 178 3.46 6.61 -14.33
CA PHE A 178 3.45 6.59 -12.87
C PHE A 178 4.65 7.28 -12.26
N LEU A 179 5.72 7.46 -13.03
CA LEU A 179 6.97 8.02 -12.57
C LEU A 179 7.08 9.48 -13.00
N ASP A 180 7.86 10.26 -12.24
CA ASP A 180 8.27 11.59 -12.66
C ASP A 180 9.79 11.71 -12.65
N PRO A 181 10.47 11.18 -13.69
CA PRO A 181 11.93 11.09 -13.71
C PRO A 181 12.64 12.43 -13.52
N ARG A 182 11.95 13.56 -13.78
CA ARG A 182 12.47 14.92 -13.57
C ARG A 182 12.81 15.20 -12.11
N TYR A 183 12.27 14.44 -11.17
CA TYR A 183 12.53 14.57 -9.73
C TYR A 183 13.31 13.39 -9.15
N ASN A 184 13.75 12.42 -9.96
CA ASN A 184 14.63 11.36 -9.48
C ASN A 184 15.90 11.95 -8.88
N TYR A 185 16.45 11.27 -7.87
CA TYR A 185 17.70 11.68 -7.27
C TYR A 185 18.46 10.46 -6.75
N ASP A 186 19.72 10.34 -7.16
CA ASP A 186 20.59 9.28 -6.70
C ASP A 186 21.34 9.71 -5.43
N PHE A 187 21.02 9.11 -4.29
CA PHE A 187 21.74 9.31 -3.04
C PHE A 187 22.75 8.20 -2.74
N THR A 188 22.99 7.25 -3.66
CA THR A 188 23.83 6.07 -3.44
C THR A 188 25.23 6.45 -2.97
N ASN A 189 25.83 7.46 -3.62
CA ASN A 189 27.16 7.99 -3.29
C ASN A 189 27.10 9.39 -2.65
N ALA A 190 25.92 9.81 -2.17
CA ALA A 190 25.77 11.11 -1.54
C ALA A 190 26.31 11.08 -0.10
N ASN A 191 27.15 12.06 0.22
CA ASN A 191 27.74 12.21 1.55
C ASN A 191 26.89 13.13 2.44
N ASP A 192 27.01 12.93 3.75
CA ASP A 192 26.51 13.84 4.76
C ASP A 192 27.52 14.98 4.95
N ASP A 193 27.19 16.17 4.45
CA ASP A 193 27.99 17.39 4.60
C ASP A 193 27.63 18.15 5.89
N GLY A 194 26.83 17.54 6.78
CA GLY A 194 26.35 18.14 8.02
C GLY A 194 25.24 19.19 7.82
N ARG A 195 24.81 19.44 6.58
CA ARG A 195 23.74 20.40 6.30
C ARG A 195 22.38 19.81 6.68
N LYS A 196 21.56 20.63 7.35
CA LYS A 196 20.18 20.29 7.67
C LYS A 196 19.26 20.71 6.54
N PHE A 197 18.64 19.72 5.92
CA PHE A 197 17.63 19.92 4.88
C PHE A 197 16.25 19.96 5.52
N MET A 198 15.34 20.76 4.98
CA MET A 198 14.02 20.97 5.56
C MET A 198 12.92 20.62 4.57
N ARG A 199 11.85 20.03 5.09
CA ARG A 199 10.58 19.78 4.38
C ARG A 199 9.44 20.12 5.31
N GLY A 200 8.65 21.13 4.93
CA GLY A 200 7.76 21.75 5.91
C GLY A 200 8.56 22.42 7.01
N GLN A 201 8.12 22.22 8.25
CA GLN A 201 8.80 22.68 9.46
C GLN A 201 9.73 21.61 10.08
N TYR A 202 10.01 20.53 9.36
CA TYR A 202 10.73 19.38 9.89
C TYR A 202 12.01 19.13 9.13
N GLU A 203 13.01 18.60 9.84
CA GLU A 203 14.24 18.15 9.23
C GLU A 203 13.96 16.97 8.30
N TYR A 204 14.43 17.09 7.07
CA TYR A 204 14.42 16.06 6.06
C TYR A 204 15.74 15.30 6.08
N LYS A 205 15.72 14.15 6.77
CA LYS A 205 16.81 13.18 6.69
C LYS A 205 16.82 12.55 5.29
N ARG A 206 17.72 13.04 4.44
CA ARG A 206 17.89 12.54 3.07
C ARG A 206 18.24 11.05 3.10
N PRO A 207 17.75 10.23 2.15
CA PRO A 207 17.95 8.79 2.17
C PRO A 207 19.34 8.42 1.63
N LEU A 208 20.40 8.85 2.33
CA LEU A 208 21.79 8.62 1.93
C LEU A 208 22.07 7.11 1.77
N GLY A 209 22.71 6.74 0.66
CA GLY A 209 22.95 5.36 0.26
C GLY A 209 21.79 4.70 -0.50
N TRP A 210 20.76 5.45 -0.92
CA TRP A 210 19.60 4.93 -1.67
C TRP A 210 19.39 5.67 -2.99
N ASN A 211 18.93 4.98 -4.02
CA ASN A 211 18.43 5.61 -5.24
C ASN A 211 16.95 5.97 -5.06
N ARG A 212 16.59 7.24 -5.21
CA ARG A 212 15.22 7.75 -5.04
C ARG A 212 14.56 7.98 -6.40
N ILE A 213 13.53 7.18 -6.67
CA ILE A 213 12.68 7.28 -7.85
C ILE A 213 11.41 8.05 -7.49
N ALA A 214 11.07 9.07 -8.27
CA ALA A 214 9.91 9.92 -8.03
C ALA A 214 8.63 9.33 -8.61
N LEU A 215 7.53 9.46 -7.88
CA LEU A 215 6.20 9.18 -8.38
C LEU A 215 5.58 10.44 -8.96
N LYS A 216 4.82 10.30 -10.05
CA LYS A 216 3.98 11.37 -10.59
C LYS A 216 2.78 11.55 -9.66
N VAL A 217 2.77 12.65 -8.92
CA VAL A 217 1.80 12.94 -7.84
C VAL A 217 1.07 14.27 -8.00
N LEU A 218 1.48 15.10 -8.94
CA LEU A 218 0.78 16.35 -9.25
C LEU A 218 -0.66 16.04 -9.64
N ASP A 219 -1.59 16.76 -9.02
CA ASP A 219 -3.03 16.70 -9.27
C ASP A 219 -3.67 15.31 -9.00
N LYS A 220 -2.97 14.44 -8.25
CA LYS A 220 -3.49 13.13 -7.80
C LYS A 220 -4.16 13.17 -6.43
N TYR A 221 -4.17 14.34 -5.82
CA TYR A 221 -4.75 14.61 -4.51
C TYR A 221 -5.58 15.88 -4.60
N GLU A 222 -6.39 16.14 -3.57
CA GLU A 222 -7.26 17.32 -3.43
C GLU A 222 -6.56 18.65 -3.77
N ASN A 223 -5.27 18.78 -3.45
CA ASN A 223 -4.43 19.89 -3.88
C ASN A 223 -2.94 19.49 -3.87
N ASN A 224 -2.06 20.41 -4.28
CA ASN A 224 -0.59 20.22 -4.31
C ASN A 224 0.17 20.96 -3.19
N HIS A 225 -0.52 21.62 -2.24
CA HIS A 225 0.15 22.45 -1.21
C HIS A 225 1.09 21.65 -0.31
N TRP A 226 0.80 20.37 -0.09
CA TRP A 226 1.62 19.44 0.67
C TRP A 226 3.03 19.24 0.08
N LEU A 227 3.26 19.56 -1.20
CA LEU A 227 4.58 19.56 -1.84
C LEU A 227 5.40 20.85 -1.57
N GLY A 228 4.77 21.88 -1.01
CA GLY A 228 5.32 23.20 -0.78
C GLY A 228 4.95 24.24 -1.85
N VAL A 229 5.17 25.51 -1.54
CA VAL A 229 4.89 26.63 -2.44
C VAL A 229 6.04 26.82 -3.45
N GLY A 230 5.66 26.92 -4.73
CA GLY A 230 6.57 27.21 -5.85
C GLY A 230 7.15 25.96 -6.51
N SER A 231 7.19 25.97 -7.84
CA SER A 231 7.67 24.91 -8.75
C SER A 231 9.16 24.55 -8.62
N SER A 232 9.84 24.96 -7.55
CA SER A 232 11.28 24.75 -7.37
C SER A 232 11.57 23.35 -6.82
N ARG A 233 12.61 22.69 -7.37
CA ARG A 233 13.14 21.43 -6.84
C ARG A 233 13.71 21.68 -5.45
N ARG A 234 12.89 21.47 -4.41
CA ARG A 234 13.31 21.68 -3.03
C ARG A 234 14.26 20.60 -2.49
N THR A 235 14.74 19.68 -3.32
CA THR A 235 15.62 18.57 -2.94
C THR A 235 16.72 19.00 -1.95
N HIS A 236 17.35 20.15 -2.19
CA HIS A 236 18.43 20.72 -1.37
C HIS A 236 18.04 21.90 -0.48
N SER A 237 16.74 22.16 -0.31
CA SER A 237 16.24 23.27 0.51
C SER A 237 16.59 23.07 1.98
N THR A 238 17.23 24.08 2.57
CA THR A 238 17.55 24.17 4.01
C THR A 238 16.58 25.09 4.76
N SER A 239 15.68 25.76 4.05
CA SER A 239 14.67 26.67 4.62
C SER A 239 13.37 25.94 4.93
N ALA A 240 12.80 26.20 6.10
CA ALA A 240 11.47 25.70 6.46
C ALA A 240 10.37 26.36 5.60
N CYS A 241 9.23 25.69 5.48
CA CYS A 241 8.08 26.19 4.73
C CYS A 241 6.78 25.90 5.45
N VAL A 242 5.94 26.91 5.57
CA VAL A 242 4.60 26.76 6.14
C VAL A 242 3.74 26.02 5.11
N ASN A 243 2.87 25.11 5.56
CA ASN A 243 1.96 24.27 4.76
C ASN A 243 2.57 23.13 3.91
N GLU A 244 3.89 23.04 3.78
CA GLU A 244 4.53 21.86 3.19
C GLU A 244 4.54 20.69 4.18
N TRP A 245 4.20 19.50 3.70
CA TRP A 245 4.17 18.30 4.56
C TRP A 245 5.58 17.74 4.76
N PRO A 246 5.96 17.31 5.97
CA PRO A 246 7.25 16.67 6.20
C PRO A 246 7.37 15.31 5.53
N VAL A 247 8.61 14.84 5.40
CA VAL A 247 8.94 13.56 4.76
C VAL A 247 9.06 12.46 5.80
N SER A 248 8.48 11.29 5.52
CA SER A 248 8.69 10.06 6.27
C SER A 248 8.94 8.88 5.33
N TYR A 249 9.31 7.74 5.92
CA TYR A 249 9.61 6.50 5.23
C TYR A 249 8.79 5.35 5.82
N HIS A 250 8.35 4.43 4.96
CA HIS A 250 7.58 3.25 5.34
C HIS A 250 8.15 1.97 4.69
N GLY A 251 8.34 0.94 5.51
CA GLY A 251 8.79 -0.37 5.06
C GLY A 251 7.79 -1.07 4.14
N THR A 252 8.16 -2.23 3.60
CA THR A 252 7.37 -2.98 2.61
C THR A 252 7.07 -4.42 3.05
N GLU A 253 7.55 -4.85 4.21
CA GLU A 253 7.30 -6.20 4.72
C GLU A 253 5.86 -6.35 5.25
N LYS A 254 5.12 -7.32 4.69
CA LYS A 254 3.74 -7.64 5.07
C LYS A 254 3.73 -8.95 5.86
N HIS A 255 3.32 -8.89 7.13
CA HIS A 255 2.85 -10.02 7.95
C HIS A 255 3.83 -11.07 8.51
N ASN A 256 5.14 -10.89 8.50
CA ASN A 256 6.04 -11.78 9.27
C ASN A 256 6.75 -11.01 10.39
N PHE A 257 6.08 -10.85 11.54
CA PHE A 257 6.65 -10.39 12.82
C PHE A 257 7.32 -8.98 12.85
N ASN A 258 7.46 -8.34 11.69
CA ASN A 258 8.31 -7.17 11.44
C ASN A 258 7.62 -6.14 10.53
N SER A 259 6.35 -5.81 10.73
CA SER A 259 5.89 -4.48 10.29
C SER A 259 6.12 -3.46 11.41
N ILE A 260 6.22 -2.17 11.08
CA ILE A 260 6.43 -1.12 12.10
C ILE A 260 5.30 -1.16 13.16
N SER A 261 4.08 -1.48 12.73
CA SER A 261 2.91 -1.60 13.60
C SER A 261 2.86 -2.89 14.41
N ASP A 262 3.41 -4.01 13.91
CA ASP A 262 3.42 -5.31 14.63
C ASP A 262 4.32 -5.31 15.87
N GLN A 263 5.43 -4.56 15.84
CA GLN A 263 6.27 -4.38 17.04
C GLN A 263 5.59 -3.47 18.09
N GLY A 264 4.49 -2.82 17.71
CA GLY A 264 3.58 -2.10 18.58
C GLY A 264 2.47 -2.97 19.17
N TYR A 265 1.98 -4.03 18.51
CA TYR A 265 0.96 -4.95 19.04
C TYR A 265 0.59 -6.17 18.15
N LEU A 266 0.41 -7.36 18.76
CA LEU A 266 -0.21 -8.58 18.21
C LEU A 266 -1.68 -8.72 18.68
N LEU A 267 -2.64 -8.45 17.79
CA LEU A 267 -4.09 -8.57 18.07
C LEU A 267 -4.54 -9.98 18.48
N SER A 268 -3.82 -11.03 18.08
CA SER A 268 -4.12 -12.42 18.47
C SER A 268 -3.74 -12.77 19.92
N LYS A 269 -3.12 -11.85 20.68
CA LYS A 269 -2.59 -12.10 22.03
C LYS A 269 -3.03 -11.07 23.10
N GLY A 270 -4.02 -10.21 22.84
CA GLY A 270 -4.70 -9.43 23.90
C GLY A 270 -3.92 -8.28 24.59
N LYS A 271 -2.77 -7.85 24.07
CA LYS A 271 -2.04 -6.62 24.49
C LYS A 271 -2.66 -5.33 23.88
N ARG A 272 -2.04 -4.14 23.92
CA ARG A 272 -2.54 -2.92 23.26
C ARG A 272 -1.48 -2.40 22.28
N PHE A 273 -1.86 -1.66 21.24
CA PHE A 273 -0.89 -0.83 20.49
C PHE A 273 -0.19 0.08 21.48
N ALA A 274 1.12 -0.11 21.64
CA ALA A 274 1.91 0.61 22.64
C ALA A 274 1.73 2.15 22.55
N PHE A 275 1.36 2.66 21.37
CA PHE A 275 1.26 4.10 21.09
C PHE A 275 0.01 4.54 20.31
N GLY A 276 -0.99 3.67 20.13
CA GLY A 276 -2.26 4.00 19.45
C GLY A 276 -2.44 3.41 18.04
N TYR A 277 -3.60 3.69 17.43
CA TYR A 277 -3.96 3.19 16.10
C TYR A 277 -3.57 4.19 15.01
N GLY A 278 -3.16 3.67 13.85
CA GLY A 278 -2.89 4.46 12.65
C GLY A 278 -1.78 3.85 11.81
N ILE A 279 -1.32 4.62 10.84
CA ILE A 279 -0.33 4.23 9.84
C ILE A 279 1.04 4.66 10.34
N TYR A 280 1.89 3.68 10.63
CA TYR A 280 3.21 3.93 11.16
C TYR A 280 4.19 4.27 10.04
N SER A 281 5.06 5.25 10.27
CA SER A 281 6.20 5.59 9.43
C SER A 281 7.32 6.16 10.31
N THR A 282 8.43 6.56 9.73
CA THR A 282 9.56 7.14 10.48
C THR A 282 10.28 8.18 9.63
N PRO A 283 10.80 9.27 10.21
CA PRO A 283 11.63 10.22 9.46
C PRO A 283 13.01 9.65 9.10
N ASP A 284 13.39 8.46 9.60
CA ASP A 284 14.69 7.85 9.37
C ASP A 284 14.58 6.59 8.48
N ILE A 285 15.13 6.66 7.27
CA ILE A 285 15.07 5.54 6.34
C ILE A 285 15.78 4.29 6.87
N LYS A 286 16.79 4.42 7.74
CA LYS A 286 17.50 3.26 8.32
C LYS A 286 16.56 2.46 9.21
N ILE A 287 15.66 3.15 9.93
CA ILE A 287 14.62 2.51 10.73
C ILE A 287 13.60 1.84 9.79
N ALA A 288 13.10 2.55 8.77
CA ALA A 288 12.12 1.99 7.83
C ALA A 288 12.66 0.75 7.09
N ALA A 289 13.94 0.74 6.75
CA ALA A 289 14.62 -0.35 6.05
C ALA A 289 14.68 -1.66 6.86
N ARG A 290 14.53 -1.60 8.19
CA ARG A 290 14.42 -2.81 9.04
C ARG A 290 13.11 -3.56 8.82
N TYR A 291 12.14 -2.90 8.21
CA TYR A 291 10.80 -3.40 7.90
C TYR A 291 10.57 -3.47 6.39
N ALA A 292 11.65 -3.45 5.59
CA ALA A 292 11.61 -3.53 4.13
C ALA A 292 11.85 -4.96 3.67
N LYS A 293 11.01 -5.44 2.76
CA LYS A 293 11.19 -6.75 2.13
C LYS A 293 12.39 -6.71 1.19
N GLU A 294 13.25 -7.73 1.28
CA GLU A 294 14.31 -7.97 0.29
C GLU A 294 13.73 -8.64 -0.96
N PHE A 295 14.24 -8.23 -2.13
CA PHE A 295 13.89 -8.84 -3.41
C PHE A 295 15.11 -8.95 -4.31
N THR A 296 15.06 -9.85 -5.28
CA THR A 296 16.14 -10.07 -6.24
C THR A 296 15.76 -9.50 -7.61
N HIS A 297 16.70 -8.84 -8.27
CA HIS A 297 16.59 -8.36 -9.65
C HIS A 297 17.96 -8.51 -10.32
N GLU A 298 18.04 -9.16 -11.48
CA GLU A 298 19.30 -9.40 -12.19
C GLU A 298 20.40 -9.99 -11.27
N GLU A 299 20.05 -11.05 -10.52
CA GLU A 299 20.93 -11.75 -9.56
C GLU A 299 21.37 -10.95 -8.32
N GLU A 300 21.01 -9.67 -8.26
CA GLU A 300 21.38 -8.76 -7.18
C GLU A 300 20.22 -8.58 -6.19
N LYS A 301 20.56 -8.42 -4.90
CA LYS A 301 19.57 -8.21 -3.83
C LYS A 301 19.34 -6.73 -3.57
N TYR A 302 18.07 -6.38 -3.37
CA TYR A 302 17.63 -5.01 -3.14
C TYR A 302 16.61 -4.93 -2.00
N LYS A 303 16.50 -3.75 -1.40
CA LYS A 303 15.40 -3.33 -0.52
C LYS A 303 14.64 -2.18 -1.14
N MET A 304 13.34 -2.17 -0.93
CA MET A 304 12.46 -1.07 -1.32
C MET A 304 11.72 -0.50 -0.11
N VAL A 305 11.71 0.83 -0.01
CA VAL A 305 11.00 1.61 1.02
C VAL A 305 10.18 2.69 0.34
N PHE A 306 8.97 2.94 0.83
CA PHE A 306 8.17 4.08 0.38
C PHE A 306 8.64 5.37 1.04
N GLN A 307 8.76 6.41 0.22
CA GLN A 307 8.99 7.77 0.67
C GLN A 307 7.66 8.54 0.63
N ASN A 308 7.28 9.07 1.78
CA ASN A 308 5.96 9.64 2.01
C ASN A 308 6.06 11.12 2.40
N ARG A 309 4.97 11.83 2.18
CA ARG A 309 4.64 13.10 2.83
C ARG A 309 3.55 12.84 3.86
N VAL A 310 3.69 13.35 5.07
CA VAL A 310 2.69 13.15 6.14
C VAL A 310 2.05 14.48 6.55
N ASN A 311 0.75 14.46 6.85
CA ASN A 311 0.03 15.64 7.29
C ASN A 311 0.49 16.06 8.69
N PRO A 312 1.17 17.20 8.85
CA PRO A 312 1.70 17.59 10.15
C PRO A 312 0.60 17.98 11.16
N GLU A 313 -0.60 18.33 10.70
CA GLU A 313 -1.72 18.75 11.56
C GLU A 313 -2.24 17.59 12.43
N ASN A 314 -2.30 16.40 11.85
CA ASN A 314 -2.84 15.20 12.50
C ASN A 314 -1.75 14.22 12.97
N LEU A 315 -0.47 14.56 12.75
CA LEU A 315 0.64 13.65 12.97
C LEU A 315 0.93 13.43 14.45
N ILE A 316 0.90 12.17 14.88
CA ILE A 316 1.30 11.77 16.23
C ILE A 316 2.78 11.33 16.18
N ARG A 317 3.62 11.93 17.03
CA ARG A 317 5.06 11.64 17.10
C ARG A 317 5.42 10.89 18.37
N ILE A 318 6.19 9.82 18.20
CA ILE A 318 6.73 9.00 19.29
C ILE A 318 8.23 9.17 19.29
N SER A 319 8.77 9.79 20.34
CA SER A 319 10.20 10.03 20.46
C SER A 319 10.99 8.73 20.59
N ALA A 320 12.24 8.77 20.12
CA ALA A 320 13.18 7.65 20.22
C ALA A 320 13.37 7.12 21.65
N VAL A 321 13.28 7.99 22.66
CA VAL A 321 13.39 7.62 24.08
C VAL A 321 12.25 6.70 24.52
N LYS A 322 11.07 6.85 23.93
CA LYS A 322 9.90 6.02 24.25
C LYS A 322 9.93 4.68 23.50
N THR A 323 10.81 4.50 22.53
CA THR A 323 10.81 3.32 21.66
C THR A 323 11.96 2.41 22.03
N ARG A 324 11.69 1.11 22.10
CA ARG A 324 12.69 0.09 22.48
C ARG A 324 13.84 -0.03 21.47
N PHE A 325 13.73 0.63 20.33
CA PHE A 325 14.65 0.53 19.20
C PHE A 325 15.48 1.81 18.99
N GLY A 326 15.34 2.80 19.88
CA GLY A 326 16.12 4.05 19.82
C GLY A 326 15.77 4.93 18.62
N GLY A 327 14.55 4.82 18.10
CA GLY A 327 14.12 5.43 16.84
C GLY A 327 12.82 6.21 16.94
N GLU A 328 12.70 7.34 16.24
CA GLU A 328 11.46 8.12 16.19
C GLU A 328 10.44 7.46 15.24
N PHE A 329 9.19 7.35 15.68
CA PHE A 329 8.08 6.83 14.88
C PHE A 329 6.95 7.85 14.79
N TRP A 330 6.32 7.88 13.62
CA TRP A 330 5.28 8.81 13.22
C TRP A 330 4.02 8.02 12.90
N ILE A 331 2.91 8.37 13.52
CA ILE A 331 1.60 7.75 13.26
C ILE A 331 0.73 8.76 12.52
N SER A 332 0.35 8.42 11.29
CA SER A 332 -0.67 9.12 10.52
C SER A 332 -2.04 8.47 10.80
N PRO A 333 -3.06 9.20 11.29
CA PRO A 333 -4.32 8.58 11.69
C PRO A 333 -5.06 7.87 10.56
N SER A 334 -4.98 8.39 9.33
CA SER A 334 -5.66 7.84 8.17
C SER A 334 -4.81 7.84 6.90
N GLY A 335 -5.29 7.16 5.86
CA GLY A 335 -4.66 7.18 4.53
C GLY A 335 -4.70 8.55 3.84
N GLU A 336 -5.50 9.50 4.33
CA GLU A 336 -5.49 10.89 3.85
C GLU A 336 -4.33 11.70 4.44
N ASP A 337 -3.81 11.26 5.59
CA ASP A 337 -2.72 11.92 6.34
C ASP A 337 -1.32 11.46 5.90
N ILE A 338 -1.23 10.58 4.89
CA ILE A 338 0.05 10.07 4.37
C ILE A 338 -0.02 9.80 2.87
N ARG A 339 0.94 10.36 2.14
CA ARG A 339 0.95 10.35 0.67
C ARG A 339 2.29 9.82 0.16
N PRO A 340 2.31 8.67 -0.55
CA PRO A 340 3.52 8.23 -1.23
C PRO A 340 3.83 9.19 -2.36
N TYR A 341 5.10 9.60 -2.45
CA TYR A 341 5.58 10.49 -3.53
C TYR A 341 6.91 10.06 -4.11
N GLY A 342 7.56 9.05 -3.51
CA GLY A 342 8.78 8.46 -4.03
C GLY A 342 8.94 7.03 -3.56
N ILE A 343 9.81 6.31 -4.27
CA ILE A 343 10.30 4.99 -3.91
C ILE A 343 11.80 5.11 -3.70
N CYS A 344 12.31 4.62 -2.58
CA CYS A 344 13.74 4.50 -2.34
C CYS A 344 14.14 3.03 -2.51
N ILE A 345 15.11 2.76 -3.38
CA ILE A 345 15.66 1.42 -3.62
C ILE A 345 17.15 1.43 -3.28
N LYS A 346 17.61 0.38 -2.60
CA LYS A 346 19.02 0.21 -2.24
C LYS A 346 19.45 -1.23 -2.50
N LYS A 347 20.62 -1.39 -3.13
CA LYS A 347 21.32 -2.68 -3.25
C LYS A 347 21.83 -3.08 -1.85
N VAL A 348 21.58 -4.33 -1.45
CA VAL A 348 21.83 -4.85 -0.08
C VAL A 348 23.26 -5.32 0.07
#